data_AF-A0A8H4RIF8-F1
#
_entry.id   AF-A0A8H4RIF8-F1
#
_cell.length_a   1.000
_cell.length_b   1.000
_cell.length_c   1.000
_cell.angle_alpha   90.00
_cell.angle_beta   90.00
_cell.angle_gamma   90.00
#
_symmetry.space_group_name_H-M   'P 1'
#
loop_
_entity.id
_entity.type
_entity.pdbx_description
1 polymer ?
#
loop_
_entity_poly.entity_id
_entity_poly.type
_entity_poly.pdbx_seq_one_letter_code
_entity_poly.pdbx_strand_id
1 'polypeptide(L)'
;MRASFLQALALWVSVALVVSGDETSAGDRKRTTKHLRPVREKRDLEPIVGTKGAEILGGSNQQIAKQNPDALQPPPTDAGTGVPNLKWSFSLSNMLLSNGGFVREQNEWGIVTNGSVLVSVVTSSGKNQLFKADTGDIWYFPKGQGHAIQGLSDGGAEYLLVFDQGDFNAVGTTFNIDDWITHTPPEVLMKNFGLPNSSTPPFSTTPTSAGSIIPGTVGNGTLPKAMSGELTGSSSYYFASSTKNFTKAPGGGGQYLTVDSTNFPIVKSLAANIVEIDVGGMRELHWHPSGAEWLYFIEGQARGTVWLGSGQARTFDFTIGDTAVFPDNSGHYIENTSPTQKLCYLEIFKSDVVEDISLAQWMALTQPDIVAQLLNISVDAVKALKKEKQVIVKNTN
;
A
#
# COMPACT_ATOMS: atom_id res chain seq x y z
N MET A 1 -17.14 22.44 3.81
CA MET A 1 -16.51 23.48 2.94
C MET A 1 -15.85 24.52 3.85
N ARG A 2 -14.70 25.08 3.45
CA ARG A 2 -13.70 25.85 4.24
C ARG A 2 -12.74 24.99 5.06
N ALA A 3 -11.54 24.79 4.49
CA ALA A 3 -10.34 24.43 5.23
C ALA A 3 -9.84 25.65 6.02
N SER A 4 -9.29 25.42 7.21
CA SER A 4 -8.67 26.46 8.03
C SER A 4 -7.16 26.44 7.84
N PHE A 5 -6.60 27.57 7.43
CA PHE A 5 -5.18 27.73 7.12
C PHE A 5 -4.30 27.54 8.37
N LEU A 6 -3.38 26.59 8.31
CA LEU A 6 -2.04 26.75 8.89
C LEU A 6 -1.09 26.97 7.72
N GLN A 7 -0.77 28.24 7.47
CA GLN A 7 0.14 28.67 6.44
C GLN A 7 1.59 28.42 6.91
N ALA A 8 1.99 27.15 6.93
CA ALA A 8 3.42 26.84 6.89
C ALA A 8 4.00 27.42 5.58
N LEU A 9 5.25 27.90 5.61
CA LEU A 9 5.95 28.28 4.37
C LEU A 9 6.11 27.04 3.48
N ALA A 10 5.19 26.86 2.54
CA ALA A 10 5.36 25.95 1.42
C ALA A 10 6.38 26.57 0.45
N LEU A 11 7.66 26.51 0.84
CA LEU A 11 8.78 26.83 -0.03
C LEU A 11 8.80 25.81 -1.16
N TRP A 12 8.37 26.24 -2.34
CA TRP A 12 8.49 25.45 -3.56
C TRP A 12 9.95 25.49 -4.01
N VAL A 13 10.70 24.43 -3.69
CA VAL A 13 12.13 24.30 -4.01
C VAL A 13 12.29 23.47 -5.27
N SER A 14 13.00 24.01 -6.25
CA SER A 14 13.38 23.31 -7.47
C SER A 14 14.89 23.38 -7.67
N VAL A 15 15.48 22.29 -8.14
CA VAL A 15 16.87 22.27 -8.63
C VAL A 15 16.81 22.18 -10.15
N ALA A 16 17.47 23.13 -10.81
CA ALA A 16 17.58 23.15 -12.26
C ALA A 16 19.06 23.24 -12.68
N LEU A 17 19.41 22.53 -13.74
CA LEU A 17 20.71 22.64 -14.41
C LEU A 17 20.50 23.32 -15.77
N VAL A 18 21.23 24.40 -16.00
CA VAL A 18 21.28 25.08 -17.29
C VAL A 18 22.67 24.90 -17.88
N VAL A 19 22.75 24.26 -19.04
CA VAL A 19 24.00 24.06 -19.79
C VAL A 19 24.08 25.12 -20.88
N SER A 20 25.19 25.85 -20.96
CA SER A 20 25.47 26.79 -22.04
C SER A 20 25.95 26.02 -23.27
N GLY A 21 25.24 26.14 -24.39
CA GLY A 21 25.68 25.60 -25.67
C GLY A 21 26.80 26.44 -26.29
N ASP A 22 28.05 26.17 -25.88
CA ASP A 22 29.26 26.47 -26.66
C ASP A 22 30.49 25.79 -26.03
N GLU A 23 31.03 24.76 -26.68
CA GLU A 23 32.33 24.15 -26.33
C GLU A 23 33.51 24.93 -26.94
N THR A 24 33.62 26.24 -26.68
CA THR A 24 34.80 27.03 -27.11
C THR A 24 35.30 28.02 -26.05
N SER A 25 35.64 27.54 -24.85
CA SER A 25 36.91 27.89 -24.18
C SER A 25 37.07 27.23 -22.81
N ALA A 26 38.21 26.56 -22.61
CA ALA A 26 38.74 26.24 -21.29
C ALA A 26 39.34 27.50 -20.64
N GLY A 27 38.50 28.51 -20.39
CA GLY A 27 38.88 29.84 -19.89
C GLY A 27 38.43 30.11 -18.45
N ASP A 28 39.35 29.93 -17.50
CA ASP A 28 39.37 30.50 -16.13
C ASP A 28 38.01 30.72 -15.40
N ARG A 29 37.31 29.65 -15.02
CA ARG A 29 36.28 29.73 -13.97
C ARG A 29 36.91 29.80 -12.58
N LYS A 30 37.20 31.02 -12.11
CA LYS A 30 37.67 31.29 -10.75
C LYS A 30 36.81 30.60 -9.69
N ARG A 31 37.37 29.62 -9.00
CA ARG A 31 36.70 28.76 -8.00
C ARG A 31 36.50 29.47 -6.65
N THR A 32 35.45 30.28 -6.51
CA THR A 32 35.30 31.23 -5.39
C THR A 32 34.61 30.73 -4.11
N THR A 33 34.08 29.49 -4.04
CA THR A 33 33.60 28.90 -2.77
C THR A 33 34.30 27.58 -2.43
N LYS A 34 34.79 27.46 -1.19
CA LYS A 34 35.25 26.20 -0.59
C LYS A 34 34.13 25.47 0.16
N HIS A 35 33.11 26.20 0.62
CA HIS A 35 32.09 25.71 1.57
C HIS A 35 30.88 25.03 0.93
N LEU A 36 30.67 25.18 -0.38
CA LEU A 36 29.52 24.63 -1.12
C LEU A 36 29.96 23.76 -2.30
N ARG A 37 30.94 22.87 -2.07
CA ARG A 37 31.38 21.89 -3.05
C ARG A 37 30.79 20.52 -2.71
N PRO A 38 29.75 20.06 -3.41
CA PRO A 38 29.35 18.66 -3.30
C PRO A 38 30.50 17.76 -3.76
N VAL A 39 30.61 16.58 -3.16
CA VAL A 39 31.54 15.55 -3.62
C VAL A 39 31.02 15.05 -4.96
N ARG A 40 31.80 15.24 -6.03
CA ARG A 40 31.47 14.70 -7.35
C ARG A 40 31.90 13.24 -7.39
N GLU A 41 30.98 12.37 -7.01
CA GLU A 41 31.16 10.92 -7.10
C GLU A 41 30.97 10.44 -8.54
N LYS A 42 31.59 9.29 -8.87
CA LYS A 42 31.29 8.58 -10.11
C LYS A 42 29.92 7.90 -9.96
N ARG A 43 29.07 8.04 -10.97
CA ARG A 43 27.66 7.66 -10.89
C ARG A 43 27.33 6.68 -12.01
N ASP A 44 26.54 5.68 -11.68
CA ASP A 44 26.22 4.58 -12.60
C ASP A 44 25.02 4.91 -13.50
N LEU A 45 24.19 5.88 -13.10
CA LEU A 45 23.07 6.40 -13.86
C LEU A 45 23.02 7.94 -13.74
N GLU A 46 22.69 8.60 -14.84
CA GLU A 46 22.58 10.06 -15.00
C GLU A 46 21.20 10.39 -15.59
N PRO A 47 20.62 11.58 -15.34
CA PRO A 47 19.35 11.99 -15.96
C PRO A 47 19.60 12.45 -17.41
N ILE A 48 19.96 11.49 -18.28
CA ILE A 48 20.27 11.67 -19.70
C ILE A 48 19.52 10.60 -20.49
N VAL A 49 18.64 11.03 -21.40
CA VAL A 49 17.82 10.15 -22.25
C VAL A 49 17.96 10.61 -23.70
N GLY A 50 18.74 9.87 -24.49
CA GLY A 50 19.10 10.26 -25.86
C GLY A 50 19.85 11.60 -25.87
N THR A 51 19.24 12.63 -26.48
CA THR A 51 19.79 13.99 -26.55
C THR A 51 19.26 14.93 -25.46
N LYS A 52 18.38 14.45 -24.56
CA LYS A 52 17.81 15.24 -23.46
C LYS A 52 18.56 14.98 -22.16
N GLY A 53 18.66 16.01 -21.31
CA GLY A 53 19.26 15.91 -19.98
C GLY A 53 20.74 16.28 -19.94
N ALA A 54 21.36 16.10 -18.76
CA ALA A 54 22.78 16.41 -18.50
C ALA A 54 23.25 15.75 -17.19
N GLU A 55 24.56 15.65 -16.98
CA GLU A 55 25.10 15.14 -15.72
C GLU A 55 24.71 16.00 -14.51
N ILE A 56 24.29 15.39 -13.39
CA ILE A 56 24.06 16.15 -12.15
C ILE A 56 25.40 16.72 -11.66
N LEU A 57 25.51 18.04 -11.54
CA LEU A 57 26.70 18.72 -11.02
C LEU A 57 26.71 18.84 -9.47
N GLY A 58 25.53 18.63 -8.86
CA GLY A 58 25.32 18.62 -7.41
C GLY A 58 25.61 17.26 -6.76
N GLY A 59 25.40 17.19 -5.44
CA GLY A 59 25.33 15.91 -4.74
C GLY A 59 23.97 15.23 -5.00
N SER A 60 23.94 13.90 -5.05
CA SER A 60 22.72 13.12 -5.26
C SER A 60 22.83 11.77 -4.56
N ASN A 61 21.74 11.29 -3.93
CA ASN A 61 21.73 10.00 -3.26
C ASN A 61 21.67 8.86 -4.29
N GLN A 62 22.83 8.26 -4.57
CA GLN A 62 22.97 7.19 -5.56
C GLN A 62 22.24 5.89 -5.19
N GLN A 63 22.02 5.62 -3.91
CA GLN A 63 21.32 4.41 -3.47
C GLN A 63 19.82 4.52 -3.81
N ILE A 64 19.22 5.68 -3.54
CA ILE A 64 17.83 5.97 -3.93
C ILE A 64 17.70 6.07 -5.45
N ALA A 65 18.63 6.74 -6.14
CA ALA A 65 18.59 6.86 -7.61
C ALA A 65 18.63 5.50 -8.33
N LYS A 66 19.39 4.52 -7.80
CA LYS A 66 19.42 3.15 -8.33
C LYS A 66 18.13 2.36 -8.13
N GLN A 67 17.34 2.69 -7.11
CA GLN A 67 16.02 2.11 -6.87
C GLN A 67 14.92 2.79 -7.68
N ASN A 68 15.21 3.95 -8.29
CA ASN A 68 14.23 4.74 -9.05
C ASN A 68 14.79 5.16 -10.43
N PRO A 69 15.17 4.20 -11.30
CA PRO A 69 15.73 4.50 -12.62
C PRO A 69 14.76 5.26 -13.53
N ASP A 70 13.48 4.90 -13.59
CA ASP A 70 12.48 5.65 -14.37
C ASP A 70 12.18 7.02 -13.74
N ALA A 71 12.36 7.23 -12.42
CA ALA A 71 12.31 8.59 -11.86
C ALA A 71 13.50 9.49 -12.29
N LEU A 72 14.67 8.90 -12.58
CA LEU A 72 15.86 9.63 -13.04
C LEU A 72 15.91 9.81 -14.56
N GLN A 73 15.45 8.79 -15.30
CA GLN A 73 15.36 8.74 -16.75
C GLN A 73 13.91 8.45 -17.19
N PRO A 74 12.96 9.39 -16.98
CA PRO A 74 11.55 9.12 -17.21
C PRO A 74 11.25 8.75 -18.67
N PRO A 75 10.26 7.86 -18.88
CA PRO A 75 9.76 7.56 -20.22
C PRO A 75 9.43 8.84 -20.98
N PRO A 76 9.69 8.91 -22.31
CA PRO A 76 9.43 10.12 -23.10
C PRO A 76 7.95 10.51 -23.18
N THR A 77 7.06 9.66 -22.66
CA THR A 77 5.61 9.83 -22.52
C THR A 77 5.17 10.41 -21.17
N ASP A 78 6.05 10.48 -20.16
CA ASP A 78 5.78 11.21 -18.91
C ASP A 78 5.61 12.71 -19.22
N ALA A 79 4.56 13.31 -18.67
CA ALA A 79 4.15 14.65 -19.05
C ALA A 79 3.36 15.38 -17.94
N GLY A 80 3.51 16.71 -17.92
CA GLY A 80 2.86 17.59 -16.96
C GLY A 80 3.49 17.57 -15.56
N THR A 81 3.11 18.55 -14.75
CA THR A 81 3.56 18.68 -13.34
C THR A 81 2.47 18.34 -12.33
N GLY A 82 1.24 18.06 -12.81
CA GLY A 82 0.05 17.90 -11.97
C GLY A 82 -0.08 16.55 -11.26
N VAL A 83 0.63 15.50 -11.70
CA VAL A 83 0.72 14.25 -10.93
C VAL A 83 1.54 14.54 -9.66
N PRO A 84 0.99 14.35 -8.44
CA PRO A 84 1.75 14.54 -7.20
C PRO A 84 2.74 13.37 -7.00
N ASN A 85 3.46 13.35 -5.88
CA ASN A 85 4.12 12.12 -5.49
C ASN A 85 3.06 11.10 -5.04
N LEU A 86 3.02 9.93 -5.68
CA LEU A 86 2.08 8.86 -5.36
C LEU A 86 2.75 7.68 -4.62
N LYS A 87 4.07 7.70 -4.46
CA LYS A 87 4.90 6.64 -3.89
C LYS A 87 5.43 7.02 -2.51
N TRP A 88 5.44 6.07 -1.57
CA TRP A 88 6.18 6.19 -0.31
C TRP A 88 6.90 4.88 0.02
N SER A 89 7.92 4.92 0.88
CA SER A 89 8.63 3.73 1.33
C SER A 89 8.50 3.60 2.84
N PHE A 90 8.07 2.43 3.35
CA PHE A 90 7.98 2.17 4.80
C PHE A 90 9.33 2.26 5.52
N SER A 91 10.45 2.27 4.77
CA SER A 91 11.80 2.54 5.29
C SER A 91 12.06 4.02 5.62
N LEU A 92 11.18 4.94 5.18
CA LEU A 92 11.25 6.38 5.46
C LEU A 92 10.20 6.84 6.50
N SER A 93 9.28 5.95 6.88
CA SER A 93 8.29 6.21 7.94
C SER A 93 8.94 6.20 9.33
N ASN A 94 8.36 6.96 10.27
CA ASN A 94 8.77 6.91 11.67
C ASN A 94 8.54 5.51 12.24
N MET A 95 9.41 5.08 13.16
CA MET A 95 9.37 3.77 13.80
C MET A 95 9.08 3.95 15.28
N LEU A 96 7.91 3.50 15.71
CA LEU A 96 7.57 3.45 17.14
C LEU A 96 8.08 2.13 17.70
N LEU A 97 8.99 2.20 18.67
CA LEU A 97 9.59 1.04 19.33
C LEU A 97 8.95 0.81 20.70
N SER A 98 8.69 -0.45 21.02
CA SER A 98 8.09 -0.87 22.28
C SER A 98 8.68 -2.21 22.73
N ASN A 99 8.50 -2.59 23.99
CA ASN A 99 9.15 -3.77 24.56
C ASN A 99 8.68 -5.09 23.91
N GLY A 100 7.50 -5.12 23.31
CA GLY A 100 6.96 -6.30 22.60
C GLY A 100 7.07 -6.25 21.07
N GLY A 101 7.60 -5.17 20.47
CA GLY A 101 7.68 -5.04 19.01
C GLY A 101 7.83 -3.60 18.50
N PHE A 102 7.62 -3.42 17.20
CA PHE A 102 7.63 -2.11 16.56
C PHE A 102 6.36 -1.88 15.75
N VAL A 103 6.03 -0.61 15.51
CA VAL A 103 5.00 -0.19 14.56
C VAL A 103 5.61 0.78 13.56
N ARG A 104 5.28 0.58 12.28
CA ARG A 104 5.34 1.60 11.25
C ARG A 104 3.93 1.70 10.67
N GLU A 105 3.30 2.85 10.89
CA GLU A 105 1.94 3.11 10.42
C GLU A 105 1.91 2.97 8.88
N GLN A 106 0.85 2.46 8.29
CA GLN A 106 -0.49 2.97 8.47
C GLN A 106 -1.53 1.90 8.12
N ASN A 107 -2.59 1.76 8.93
CA ASN A 107 -3.80 1.09 8.45
C ASN A 107 -4.58 0.20 9.51
N GLU A 108 -5.76 -0.45 9.22
CA GLU A 108 -6.30 -1.78 9.66
C GLU A 108 -7.37 -2.44 8.72
N TRP A 109 -6.89 -3.51 8.08
CA TRP A 109 -7.38 -4.67 7.31
C TRP A 109 -6.09 -5.48 7.34
N GLY A 110 -6.09 -6.68 7.93
CA GLY A 110 -4.82 -7.33 8.22
C GLY A 110 -4.42 -8.31 7.14
N ILE A 111 -3.13 -8.34 6.80
CA ILE A 111 -2.51 -9.51 6.18
C ILE A 111 -1.21 -9.84 6.92
N VAL A 112 -1.03 -11.11 7.30
CA VAL A 112 0.22 -11.57 7.93
C VAL A 112 1.31 -11.63 6.85
N THR A 113 2.37 -10.85 7.02
CA THR A 113 3.52 -10.85 6.10
C THR A 113 4.61 -11.81 6.55
N ASN A 114 4.70 -12.12 7.85
CA ASN A 114 5.62 -13.11 8.40
C ASN A 114 5.14 -13.71 9.73
N GLY A 115 5.40 -15.00 9.97
CA GLY A 115 5.05 -15.71 11.20
C GLY A 115 3.56 -16.03 11.34
N SER A 116 3.07 -16.02 12.58
CA SER A 116 1.65 -16.25 12.90
C SER A 116 1.17 -15.39 14.05
N VAL A 117 -0.09 -14.96 13.99
CA VAL A 117 -0.78 -14.26 15.08
C VAL A 117 -2.02 -15.01 15.56
N LEU A 118 -2.33 -14.88 16.85
CA LEU A 118 -3.60 -15.23 17.45
C LEU A 118 -4.42 -13.95 17.60
N VAL A 119 -5.61 -13.94 17.01
CA VAL A 119 -6.50 -12.79 16.97
C VAL A 119 -7.78 -13.13 17.70
N SER A 120 -8.13 -12.30 18.69
CA SER A 120 -9.40 -12.34 19.41
C SER A 120 -10.24 -11.12 19.04
N VAL A 121 -11.53 -11.29 18.81
CA VAL A 121 -12.46 -10.19 18.53
C VAL A 121 -13.79 -10.39 19.26
N VAL A 122 -14.41 -9.27 19.68
CA VAL A 122 -15.73 -9.19 20.29
C VAL A 122 -16.56 -8.15 19.54
N THR A 123 -17.77 -8.53 19.13
CA THR A 123 -18.67 -7.67 18.37
C THR A 123 -19.61 -6.86 19.25
N SER A 124 -20.20 -5.80 18.69
CA SER A 124 -21.26 -5.02 19.35
C SER A 124 -22.48 -5.84 19.79
N SER A 125 -22.70 -7.02 19.21
CA SER A 125 -23.76 -7.96 19.61
C SER A 125 -23.34 -8.96 20.72
N GLY A 126 -22.13 -8.84 21.26
CA GLY A 126 -21.58 -9.73 22.28
C GLY A 126 -21.14 -11.10 21.75
N LYS A 127 -21.04 -11.28 20.42
CA LYS A 127 -20.40 -12.46 19.81
C LYS A 127 -18.88 -12.33 19.86
N ASN A 128 -18.16 -13.44 19.94
CA ASN A 128 -16.70 -13.45 19.87
C ASN A 128 -16.15 -14.38 18.77
N GLN A 129 -14.88 -14.23 18.45
CA GLN A 129 -14.11 -15.18 17.64
C GLN A 129 -12.66 -15.18 18.13
N LEU A 130 -12.01 -16.33 18.01
CA LEU A 130 -10.58 -16.50 18.19
C LEU A 130 -10.06 -17.31 17.01
N PHE A 131 -9.04 -16.81 16.33
CA PHE A 131 -8.44 -17.50 15.20
C PHE A 131 -6.93 -17.29 15.16
N LYS A 132 -6.23 -18.31 14.64
CA LYS A 132 -4.84 -18.18 14.24
C LYS A 132 -4.82 -17.75 12.76
N ALA A 133 -4.04 -16.73 12.45
CA ALA A 133 -3.72 -16.33 11.09
C ALA A 133 -2.22 -16.57 10.84
N ASP A 134 -1.91 -17.24 9.74
CA ASP A 134 -0.56 -17.53 9.26
C ASP A 134 -0.16 -16.60 8.11
N THR A 135 1.13 -16.55 7.74
CA THR A 135 1.62 -15.77 6.59
C THR A 135 0.72 -15.93 5.36
N GLY A 136 0.23 -14.82 4.82
CA GLY A 136 -0.69 -14.75 3.69
C GLY A 136 -2.18 -14.78 4.05
N ASP A 137 -2.56 -15.01 5.30
CA ASP A 137 -3.96 -14.93 5.75
C ASP A 137 -4.41 -13.49 6.03
N ILE A 138 -5.71 -13.26 5.82
CA ILE A 138 -6.34 -11.94 5.91
C ILE A 138 -7.38 -11.89 7.05
N TRP A 139 -7.50 -10.72 7.68
CA TRP A 139 -8.66 -10.37 8.54
C TRP A 139 -9.26 -9.01 8.18
N TYR A 140 -10.55 -8.85 8.46
CA TYR A 140 -11.24 -7.57 8.35
C TYR A 140 -12.12 -7.37 9.58
N PHE A 141 -11.96 -6.23 10.25
CA PHE A 141 -12.85 -5.81 11.32
C PHE A 141 -13.73 -4.67 10.84
N PRO A 142 -15.07 -4.81 10.90
CA PRO A 142 -15.97 -3.67 10.76
C PRO A 142 -15.62 -2.58 11.79
N LYS A 143 -16.02 -1.34 11.52
CA LYS A 143 -15.74 -0.21 12.42
C LYS A 143 -16.17 -0.49 13.87
N GLY A 144 -15.27 -0.23 14.82
CA GLY A 144 -15.56 -0.22 16.26
C GLY A 144 -15.77 -1.59 16.92
N GLN A 145 -15.29 -2.69 16.32
CA GLN A 145 -15.27 -4.00 17.00
C GLN A 145 -14.00 -4.10 17.87
N GLY A 146 -14.15 -4.54 19.12
CA GLY A 146 -13.02 -4.65 20.06
C GLY A 146 -12.22 -5.92 19.79
N HIS A 147 -10.89 -5.79 19.68
CA HIS A 147 -10.01 -6.89 19.28
C HIS A 147 -8.70 -6.90 20.07
N ALA A 148 -7.94 -8.00 19.95
CA ALA A 148 -6.58 -8.15 20.45
C ALA A 148 -5.77 -9.08 19.54
N ILE A 149 -4.49 -8.76 19.35
CA ILE A 149 -3.56 -9.51 18.49
C ILE A 149 -2.36 -9.94 19.35
N GLN A 150 -1.98 -11.22 19.28
CA GLN A 150 -0.84 -11.80 19.97
C GLN A 150 0.04 -12.57 18.99
N GLY A 151 1.34 -12.25 18.89
CA GLY A 151 2.30 -13.05 18.12
C GLY A 151 2.49 -14.44 18.74
N LEU A 152 2.64 -15.48 17.89
CA LEU A 152 2.68 -16.88 18.33
C LEU A 152 4.06 -17.56 18.22
N SER A 153 4.99 -16.98 17.48
CA SER A 153 6.27 -17.61 17.09
C SER A 153 7.47 -17.11 17.90
N ASP A 154 8.45 -17.99 18.13
CA ASP A 154 9.81 -17.58 18.48
C ASP A 154 10.38 -16.74 17.33
N GLY A 155 10.58 -15.44 17.59
CA GLY A 155 10.90 -14.43 16.55
C GLY A 155 9.78 -13.43 16.25
N GLY A 156 8.59 -13.62 16.83
CA GLY A 156 7.44 -12.72 16.65
C GLY A 156 6.67 -12.96 15.35
N ALA A 157 5.84 -11.99 14.97
CA ALA A 157 5.09 -11.98 13.72
C ALA A 157 5.03 -10.56 13.17
N GLU A 158 4.96 -10.43 11.85
CA GLU A 158 4.84 -9.17 11.12
C GLU A 158 3.58 -9.21 10.25
N TYR A 159 2.87 -8.10 10.19
CA TYR A 159 1.62 -7.97 9.45
C TYR A 159 1.44 -6.54 8.98
N LEU A 160 0.85 -6.40 7.79
CA LEU A 160 0.38 -5.12 7.27
C LEU A 160 -1.07 -4.93 7.70
N LEU A 161 -1.41 -3.70 8.06
CA LEU A 161 -2.76 -3.25 8.39
C LEU A 161 -3.21 -2.20 7.34
N VAL A 162 -4.47 -2.14 6.86
CA VAL A 162 -5.04 -1.09 5.95
C VAL A 162 -6.51 -0.63 6.29
N PHE A 163 -6.80 0.60 6.76
CA PHE A 163 -8.06 1.21 7.26
C PHE A 163 -8.58 2.09 6.12
N ASP A 164 -9.88 2.42 6.13
CA ASP A 164 -10.49 3.24 5.10
C ASP A 164 -10.30 4.77 5.24
N GLN A 165 -9.48 5.29 6.19
CA GLN A 165 -9.18 6.74 6.32
C GLN A 165 -7.68 7.01 6.45
N GLY A 166 -7.16 8.01 5.71
CA GLY A 166 -5.74 8.37 5.71
C GLY A 166 -5.30 9.46 6.69
N ASP A 167 -6.19 9.97 7.56
CA ASP A 167 -5.84 11.00 8.56
C ASP A 167 -5.57 10.37 9.93
N PHE A 168 -4.29 10.11 10.19
CA PHE A 168 -3.78 9.55 11.45
C PHE A 168 -3.86 10.50 12.63
N ASN A 169 -3.97 11.81 12.37
CA ASN A 169 -4.06 12.84 13.40
C ASN A 169 -5.52 13.13 13.80
N ALA A 170 -6.48 12.43 13.20
CA ALA A 170 -7.87 12.46 13.64
C ALA A 170 -7.96 11.99 15.10
N VAL A 171 -8.72 12.71 15.93
CA VAL A 171 -8.93 12.35 17.33
C VAL A 171 -9.71 11.04 17.41
N GLY A 172 -9.17 10.04 18.12
CA GLY A 172 -9.82 8.75 18.34
C GLY A 172 -9.59 7.72 17.23
N THR A 173 -8.35 7.60 16.74
CA THR A 173 -7.93 6.57 15.77
C THR A 173 -7.78 5.18 16.40
N THR A 174 -7.17 5.08 17.59
CA THR A 174 -7.06 3.82 18.36
C THR A 174 -7.47 4.06 19.82
N PHE A 175 -8.26 3.14 20.39
CA PHE A 175 -8.73 3.21 21.79
C PHE A 175 -8.20 2.02 22.57
N ASN A 176 -7.17 2.24 23.38
CA ASN A 176 -6.51 1.17 24.12
C ASN A 176 -7.20 0.90 25.47
N ILE A 177 -7.30 -0.38 25.85
CA ILE A 177 -8.03 -0.78 27.07
C ILE A 177 -7.33 -0.31 28.35
N ASP A 178 -5.99 -0.32 28.40
CA ASP A 178 -5.19 0.17 29.51
C ASP A 178 -5.32 1.68 29.69
N ASP A 179 -5.28 2.43 28.59
CA ASP A 179 -5.48 3.88 28.56
C ASP A 179 -6.88 4.27 29.08
N TRP A 180 -7.94 3.60 28.60
CA TRP A 180 -9.29 3.90 29.07
C TRP A 180 -9.50 3.52 30.55
N ILE A 181 -8.94 2.39 30.99
CA ILE A 181 -9.00 1.97 32.40
C ILE A 181 -8.24 2.95 33.31
N THR A 182 -7.04 3.39 32.93
CA THR A 182 -6.25 4.34 33.74
C THR A 182 -6.87 5.73 33.83
N HIS A 183 -7.65 6.15 32.82
CA HIS A 183 -8.38 7.41 32.80
C HIS A 183 -9.84 7.32 33.31
N THR A 184 -10.26 6.20 33.92
CA THR A 184 -11.60 6.04 34.52
C THR A 184 -11.53 5.99 36.05
N PRO A 185 -12.38 6.72 36.80
CA PRO A 185 -12.37 6.68 38.26
C PRO A 185 -12.56 5.27 38.82
N PRO A 186 -11.74 4.83 39.80
CA PRO A 186 -11.78 3.45 40.30
C PRO A 186 -13.16 2.98 40.78
N GLU A 187 -13.93 3.84 41.45
CA GLU A 187 -15.28 3.53 41.91
C GLU A 187 -16.28 3.30 40.76
N VAL A 188 -16.07 3.95 39.61
CA VAL A 188 -16.84 3.71 38.38
C VAL A 188 -16.46 2.35 37.79
N LEU A 189 -15.18 2.00 37.76
CA LEU A 189 -14.71 0.67 37.32
C LEU A 189 -15.27 -0.45 38.21
N MET A 190 -15.18 -0.32 39.54
CA MET A 190 -15.70 -1.32 40.47
C MET A 190 -17.21 -1.53 40.27
N LYS A 191 -17.97 -0.44 40.13
CA LYS A 191 -19.41 -0.50 39.82
C LYS A 191 -19.70 -1.14 38.46
N ASN A 192 -18.94 -0.79 37.42
CA ASN A 192 -19.13 -1.30 36.06
C ASN A 192 -18.88 -2.80 35.95
N PHE A 193 -17.81 -3.29 36.60
CA PHE A 193 -17.46 -4.71 36.59
C PHE A 193 -18.16 -5.54 37.69
N GLY A 194 -19.05 -4.93 38.49
CA GLY A 194 -19.76 -5.61 39.59
C GLY A 194 -18.85 -6.10 40.72
N LEU A 195 -17.69 -5.47 40.89
CA LEU A 195 -16.67 -5.87 41.86
C LEU A 195 -16.93 -5.23 43.24
N PRO A 196 -16.66 -5.93 44.35
CA PRO A 196 -16.85 -5.37 45.69
C PRO A 196 -15.85 -4.26 45.99
N ASN A 197 -16.28 -3.21 46.69
CA ASN A 197 -15.41 -2.11 47.12
C ASN A 197 -14.19 -2.64 47.88
N SER A 198 -12.99 -2.23 47.44
CA SER A 198 -11.70 -2.67 47.98
C SER A 198 -10.78 -1.47 48.19
N SER A 199 -9.97 -1.49 49.25
CA SER A 199 -8.87 -0.54 49.47
C SER A 199 -7.74 -0.69 48.45
N THR A 200 -7.68 -1.83 47.77
CA THR A 200 -6.80 -2.13 46.64
C THR A 200 -7.68 -2.63 45.47
N PRO A 201 -8.21 -1.72 44.63
CA PRO A 201 -8.93 -2.08 43.42
C PRO A 201 -8.01 -2.85 42.46
N PRO A 202 -8.47 -3.89 41.75
CA PRO A 202 -7.62 -4.70 40.88
C PRO A 202 -6.99 -3.92 39.71
N PHE A 203 -7.54 -2.76 39.37
CA PHE A 203 -7.02 -1.87 38.31
C PHE A 203 -5.99 -0.85 38.83
N SER A 204 -5.66 -0.84 40.13
CA SER A 204 -4.69 0.12 40.70
C SER A 204 -3.24 -0.14 40.25
N THR A 205 -3.00 -1.27 39.56
CA THR A 205 -1.70 -1.66 38.99
C THR A 205 -1.73 -1.73 37.46
N THR A 206 -2.77 -1.20 36.81
CA THR A 206 -2.81 -1.13 35.34
C THR A 206 -1.64 -0.27 34.85
N PRO A 207 -0.85 -0.75 33.87
CA PRO A 207 0.27 0.03 33.33
C PRO A 207 -0.19 1.39 32.78
N THR A 208 0.56 2.44 33.07
CA THR A 208 0.33 3.79 32.51
C THR A 208 0.92 3.98 31.11
N SER A 209 1.46 2.92 30.50
CA SER A 209 2.09 2.91 29.17
C SER A 209 1.05 2.69 28.06
N ALA A 210 0.03 3.56 28.04
CA ALA A 210 -1.11 3.55 27.12
C ALA A 210 -0.75 3.08 25.71
N GLY A 211 -1.33 1.95 25.27
CA GLY A 211 -1.21 1.47 23.88
C GLY A 211 0.16 0.95 23.45
N SER A 212 1.06 0.65 24.37
CA SER A 212 2.34 0.01 24.04
C SER A 212 2.19 -1.48 23.74
N ILE A 213 2.88 -2.02 22.73
CA ILE A 213 2.98 -3.48 22.54
C ILE A 213 3.85 -4.03 23.67
N ILE A 214 3.28 -4.94 24.47
CA ILE A 214 3.93 -5.56 25.63
C ILE A 214 4.29 -7.02 25.34
N PRO A 215 5.41 -7.54 25.89
CA PRO A 215 5.65 -8.97 25.95
C PRO A 215 4.55 -9.67 26.75
N GLY A 216 4.08 -10.82 26.27
CA GLY A 216 3.07 -11.62 26.95
C GLY A 216 3.24 -13.11 26.67
N THR A 217 2.89 -13.94 27.65
CA THR A 217 2.85 -15.40 27.45
C THR A 217 1.70 -15.75 26.51
N VAL A 218 1.95 -16.64 25.54
CA VAL A 218 0.93 -17.14 24.62
C VAL A 218 -0.19 -17.81 25.42
N GLY A 219 -1.44 -17.37 25.20
CA GLY A 219 -2.60 -17.93 25.88
C GLY A 219 -2.87 -19.39 25.47
N ASN A 220 -3.62 -20.13 26.29
CA ASN A 220 -3.98 -21.53 26.02
C ASN A 220 -5.01 -21.72 24.88
N GLY A 221 -5.27 -20.70 24.06
CA GLY A 221 -6.18 -20.75 22.91
C GLY A 221 -7.66 -20.97 23.23
N THR A 222 -8.09 -20.90 24.50
CA THR A 222 -9.48 -21.18 24.88
C THR A 222 -10.29 -19.89 25.05
N LEU A 223 -11.38 -19.75 24.28
CA LEU A 223 -12.34 -18.66 24.47
C LEU A 223 -13.24 -18.87 25.69
N PRO A 224 -13.60 -17.80 26.42
CA PRO A 224 -14.80 -17.80 27.25
C PRO A 224 -16.04 -18.02 26.38
N LYS A 225 -16.97 -18.85 26.86
CA LYS A 225 -18.25 -19.11 26.17
C LYS A 225 -19.08 -17.82 26.08
N ALA A 226 -19.18 -17.23 24.88
CA ALA A 226 -20.05 -16.09 24.65
C ALA A 226 -21.53 -16.51 24.67
N MET A 227 -22.35 -15.78 25.42
CA MET A 227 -23.79 -16.05 25.50
C MET A 227 -24.52 -15.75 24.17
N SER A 228 -23.99 -14.84 23.35
CA SER A 228 -24.47 -14.54 22.00
C SER A 228 -23.97 -15.51 20.91
N GLY A 229 -23.12 -16.48 21.28
CA GLY A 229 -22.46 -17.40 20.37
C GLY A 229 -21.22 -16.82 19.68
N GLU A 230 -20.57 -17.66 18.87
CA GLU A 230 -19.31 -17.33 18.18
C GLU A 230 -19.53 -16.90 16.72
N LEU A 231 -18.60 -16.13 16.15
CA LEU A 231 -18.57 -15.83 14.71
C LEU A 231 -18.03 -17.03 13.94
N THR A 232 -18.79 -17.47 12.94
CA THR A 232 -18.45 -18.64 12.12
C THR A 232 -18.96 -18.46 10.68
N GLY A 233 -18.42 -19.25 9.74
CA GLY A 233 -18.84 -19.23 8.34
C GLY A 233 -18.74 -17.85 7.70
N SER A 234 -19.80 -17.40 7.02
CA SER A 234 -19.89 -16.08 6.37
C SER A 234 -19.89 -14.89 7.33
N SER A 235 -19.97 -15.11 8.65
CA SER A 235 -19.83 -14.07 9.69
C SER A 235 -18.45 -14.03 10.34
N SER A 236 -17.54 -14.93 9.96
CA SER A 236 -16.13 -14.94 10.38
C SER A 236 -15.43 -13.63 10.02
N TYR A 237 -14.57 -13.14 10.91
CA TYR A 237 -13.67 -12.00 10.65
C TYR A 237 -12.29 -12.41 10.12
N TYR A 238 -12.13 -13.70 9.86
CA TYR A 238 -10.93 -14.35 9.33
C TYR A 238 -11.18 -14.95 7.96
N PHE A 239 -10.23 -14.75 7.04
CA PHE A 239 -10.18 -15.34 5.71
C PHE A 239 -8.82 -16.01 5.49
N ALA A 240 -8.83 -17.35 5.40
CA ALA A 240 -7.63 -18.18 5.21
C ALA A 240 -7.08 -18.10 3.77
N SER A 241 -6.63 -16.93 3.33
CA SER A 241 -6.12 -16.68 1.96
C SER A 241 -4.89 -17.53 1.62
N SER A 242 -4.05 -17.86 2.60
CA SER A 242 -2.90 -18.77 2.43
C SER A 242 -3.28 -20.16 1.88
N THR A 243 -4.54 -20.58 2.08
CA THR A 243 -5.07 -21.88 1.65
C THR A 243 -5.86 -21.82 0.33
N LYS A 244 -6.01 -20.63 -0.28
CA LYS A 244 -6.80 -20.45 -1.50
C LYS A 244 -5.95 -20.66 -2.75
N ASN A 245 -6.57 -21.24 -3.78
CA ASN A 245 -5.97 -21.28 -5.10
C ASN A 245 -6.04 -19.89 -5.75
N PHE A 246 -4.91 -19.42 -6.28
CA PHE A 246 -4.88 -18.21 -7.09
C PHE A 246 -5.51 -18.49 -8.47
N THR A 247 -6.21 -17.50 -9.01
CA THR A 247 -6.73 -17.50 -10.37
C THR A 247 -5.59 -17.18 -11.33
N LYS A 248 -5.29 -18.09 -12.27
CA LYS A 248 -4.34 -17.81 -13.35
C LYS A 248 -4.91 -16.72 -14.25
N ALA A 249 -4.14 -15.69 -14.50
CA ALA A 249 -4.57 -14.59 -15.36
C ALA A 249 -4.77 -15.07 -16.81
N PRO A 250 -5.87 -14.73 -17.51
CA PRO A 250 -6.11 -15.17 -18.88
C PRO A 250 -5.00 -14.77 -19.87
N GLY A 251 -4.33 -13.63 -19.63
CA GLY A 251 -3.17 -13.18 -20.40
C GLY A 251 -1.86 -13.95 -20.18
N GLY A 252 -1.85 -14.95 -19.29
CA GLY A 252 -0.72 -15.84 -19.07
C GLY A 252 0.52 -15.22 -18.42
N GLY A 253 0.44 -13.98 -17.93
CA GLY A 253 1.56 -13.27 -17.31
C GLY A 253 1.69 -13.40 -15.80
N GLY A 254 0.80 -14.14 -15.15
CA GLY A 254 0.78 -14.28 -13.69
C GLY A 254 -0.51 -14.89 -13.16
N GLN A 255 -0.77 -14.64 -11.87
CA GLN A 255 -1.96 -15.11 -11.16
C GLN A 255 -2.36 -14.14 -10.05
N TYR A 256 -3.61 -14.19 -9.60
CA TYR A 256 -4.14 -13.28 -8.57
C TYR A 256 -5.18 -13.97 -7.67
N LEU A 257 -5.32 -13.48 -6.44
CA LEU A 257 -6.36 -13.89 -5.50
C LEU A 257 -7.16 -12.65 -5.06
N THR A 258 -8.43 -12.59 -5.46
CA THR A 258 -9.37 -11.55 -5.04
C THR A 258 -10.01 -11.91 -3.69
N VAL A 259 -10.07 -10.95 -2.77
CA VAL A 259 -10.71 -11.07 -1.45
C VAL A 259 -11.62 -9.86 -1.25
N ASP A 260 -12.93 -10.08 -1.32
CA ASP A 260 -13.95 -9.02 -1.29
C ASP A 260 -15.29 -9.52 -0.74
N SER A 261 -16.34 -8.69 -0.75
CA SER A 261 -17.65 -9.06 -0.21
C SER A 261 -18.34 -10.27 -0.90
N THR A 262 -17.89 -10.70 -2.08
CA THR A 262 -18.45 -11.87 -2.78
C THR A 262 -17.98 -13.18 -2.16
N ASN A 263 -16.78 -13.22 -1.57
CA ASN A 263 -16.19 -14.42 -0.95
C ASN A 263 -15.86 -14.25 0.54
N PHE A 264 -15.84 -13.02 1.04
CA PHE A 264 -15.63 -12.62 2.43
C PHE A 264 -16.72 -11.60 2.84
N PRO A 265 -17.97 -12.03 3.08
CA PRO A 265 -19.17 -11.15 3.05
C PRO A 265 -19.22 -10.01 4.08
N ILE A 266 -18.33 -10.02 5.07
CA ILE A 266 -18.22 -8.95 6.07
C ILE A 266 -17.49 -7.70 5.55
N VAL A 267 -16.73 -7.79 4.45
CA VAL A 267 -16.01 -6.65 3.87
C VAL A 267 -17.01 -5.58 3.44
N LYS A 268 -16.78 -4.32 3.83
CA LYS A 268 -17.65 -3.17 3.51
C LYS A 268 -16.93 -1.94 2.92
N SER A 269 -15.61 -1.89 3.00
CA SER A 269 -14.84 -0.71 2.59
C SER A 269 -13.43 -0.99 2.08
N LEU A 270 -12.97 -2.25 2.14
CA LEU A 270 -11.58 -2.65 1.88
C LEU A 270 -11.53 -4.04 1.20
N ALA A 271 -11.86 -4.06 -0.08
CA ALA A 271 -11.63 -5.19 -0.98
C ALA A 271 -10.14 -5.21 -1.43
N ALA A 272 -9.61 -6.39 -1.77
CA ALA A 272 -8.20 -6.53 -2.13
C ALA A 272 -7.95 -7.59 -3.22
N ASN A 273 -6.86 -7.43 -3.96
CA ASN A 273 -6.20 -8.49 -4.71
C ASN A 273 -4.80 -8.74 -4.14
N ILE A 274 -4.41 -10.00 -4.01
CA ILE A 274 -3.00 -10.41 -3.95
C ILE A 274 -2.59 -10.74 -5.38
N VAL A 275 -1.58 -10.06 -5.92
CA VAL A 275 -1.20 -10.15 -7.34
C VAL A 275 0.23 -10.65 -7.49
N GLU A 276 0.40 -11.73 -8.26
CA GLU A 276 1.69 -12.28 -8.64
C GLU A 276 1.90 -12.12 -10.16
N ILE A 277 2.99 -11.46 -10.54
CA ILE A 277 3.38 -11.23 -11.94
C ILE A 277 4.71 -11.96 -12.21
N ASP A 278 4.71 -12.83 -13.22
CA ASP A 278 5.90 -13.56 -13.64
C ASP A 278 6.97 -12.61 -14.22
N VAL A 279 8.22 -13.06 -14.32
CA VAL A 279 9.29 -12.33 -15.02
C VAL A 279 8.83 -11.96 -16.44
N GLY A 280 8.90 -10.66 -16.79
CA GLY A 280 8.44 -10.12 -18.07
C GLY A 280 6.90 -10.08 -18.26
N GLY A 281 6.14 -10.25 -17.18
CA GLY A 281 4.70 -10.00 -17.14
C GLY A 281 4.34 -8.57 -16.72
N MET A 282 3.08 -8.20 -16.95
CA MET A 282 2.54 -6.87 -16.64
C MET A 282 1.03 -6.96 -16.33
N ARG A 283 0.59 -6.31 -15.25
CA ARG A 283 -0.82 -5.99 -14.99
C ARG A 283 -1.30 -5.04 -16.10
N GLU A 284 -2.28 -5.47 -16.89
CA GLU A 284 -2.64 -4.77 -18.13
C GLU A 284 -3.08 -3.31 -17.91
N LEU A 285 -3.10 -2.49 -18.96
CA LEU A 285 -3.61 -1.12 -18.88
C LEU A 285 -5.09 -1.11 -18.46
N HIS A 286 -5.38 -0.53 -17.29
CA HIS A 286 -6.71 -0.52 -16.71
C HIS A 286 -6.93 0.70 -15.80
N TRP A 287 -8.13 0.80 -15.22
CA TRP A 287 -8.45 1.68 -14.10
C TRP A 287 -9.54 1.06 -13.22
N HIS A 288 -9.68 1.59 -12.01
CA HIS A 288 -10.75 1.23 -11.08
C HIS A 288 -11.85 2.31 -11.08
N PRO A 289 -13.13 1.94 -11.25
CA PRO A 289 -14.25 2.88 -11.24
C PRO A 289 -14.89 3.07 -9.85
N SER A 290 -14.54 2.22 -8.88
CA SER A 290 -15.20 2.11 -7.57
C SER A 290 -14.44 2.79 -6.43
N GLY A 291 -13.23 3.31 -6.67
CA GLY A 291 -12.43 4.01 -5.68
C GLY A 291 -10.95 4.08 -6.01
N ALA A 292 -10.23 4.81 -5.17
CA ALA A 292 -8.76 4.84 -5.21
C ALA A 292 -8.18 3.49 -4.80
N GLU A 293 -7.03 3.18 -5.39
CA GLU A 293 -6.25 1.97 -5.17
C GLU A 293 -5.04 2.30 -4.31
N TRP A 294 -4.79 1.49 -3.29
CA TRP A 294 -3.63 1.55 -2.43
C TRP A 294 -2.78 0.29 -2.65
N LEU A 295 -1.47 0.48 -2.82
CA LEU A 295 -0.53 -0.57 -3.21
C LEU A 295 0.46 -0.89 -2.10
N TYR A 296 0.88 -2.15 -1.99
CA TYR A 296 2.05 -2.55 -1.18
C TYR A 296 2.85 -3.67 -1.83
N PHE A 297 4.16 -3.45 -1.99
CA PHE A 297 5.06 -4.35 -2.70
C PHE A 297 5.76 -5.31 -1.72
N ILE A 298 5.52 -6.62 -1.88
CA ILE A 298 5.99 -7.69 -1.00
C ILE A 298 7.26 -8.35 -1.56
N GLU A 299 7.30 -8.63 -2.87
CA GLU A 299 8.43 -9.26 -3.55
C GLU A 299 8.71 -8.58 -4.90
N GLY A 300 9.97 -8.54 -5.30
CA GLY A 300 10.38 -8.18 -6.65
C GLY A 300 10.61 -6.69 -6.86
N GLN A 301 10.59 -6.29 -8.14
CA GLN A 301 10.77 -4.91 -8.60
C GLN A 301 9.75 -4.64 -9.70
N ALA A 302 9.18 -3.43 -9.69
CA ALA A 302 8.17 -3.04 -10.65
C ALA A 302 8.38 -1.61 -11.14
N ARG A 303 7.63 -1.26 -12.17
CA ARG A 303 7.29 0.13 -12.46
C ARG A 303 5.83 0.25 -12.83
N GLY A 304 5.26 1.43 -12.65
CA GLY A 304 3.93 1.75 -13.14
C GLY A 304 3.80 3.22 -13.52
N THR A 305 3.13 3.50 -14.63
CA THR A 305 2.74 4.86 -15.03
C THR A 305 1.31 5.13 -14.60
N VAL A 306 1.08 6.26 -13.93
CA VAL A 306 -0.26 6.75 -13.60
C VAL A 306 -0.62 7.92 -14.51
N TRP A 307 -1.77 7.82 -15.17
CA TRP A 307 -2.35 8.86 -16.03
C TRP A 307 -3.61 9.44 -15.38
N LEU A 308 -3.58 10.76 -15.12
CA LEU A 308 -4.67 11.50 -14.46
C LEU A 308 -5.58 12.26 -15.46
N GLY A 309 -5.52 11.90 -16.74
CA GLY A 309 -6.17 12.67 -17.81
C GLY A 309 -5.41 13.94 -18.20
N SER A 310 -5.92 14.66 -19.20
CA SER A 310 -5.40 15.96 -19.65
C SER A 310 -3.88 16.02 -19.95
N GLY A 311 -3.30 14.89 -20.39
CA GLY A 311 -1.86 14.79 -20.67
C GLY A 311 -0.97 14.76 -19.42
N GLN A 312 -1.52 14.49 -18.24
CA GLN A 312 -0.76 14.30 -17.01
C GLN A 312 -0.42 12.82 -16.82
N ALA A 313 0.86 12.47 -16.90
CA ALA A 313 1.36 11.11 -16.70
C ALA A 313 2.69 11.15 -15.94
N ARG A 314 2.85 10.24 -14.97
CA ARG A 314 4.14 10.02 -14.30
C ARG A 314 4.38 8.54 -14.04
N THR A 315 5.60 8.11 -14.29
CA THR A 315 6.11 6.77 -13.99
C THR A 315 6.78 6.73 -12.62
N PHE A 316 6.56 5.64 -11.88
CA PHE A 316 7.15 5.36 -10.58
C PHE A 316 7.74 3.96 -10.59
N ASP A 317 8.98 3.82 -10.12
CA ASP A 317 9.60 2.54 -9.80
C ASP A 317 9.13 2.04 -8.43
N PHE A 318 9.11 0.73 -8.20
CA PHE A 318 8.73 0.12 -6.92
C PHE A 318 9.61 -1.07 -6.55
N THR A 319 9.90 -1.22 -5.26
CA THR A 319 10.60 -2.38 -4.67
C THR A 319 9.96 -2.77 -3.33
N ILE A 320 10.47 -3.82 -2.70
CA ILE A 320 9.95 -4.40 -1.47
C ILE A 320 9.82 -3.35 -0.35
N GLY A 321 8.63 -3.29 0.28
CA GLY A 321 8.32 -2.35 1.36
C GLY A 321 7.92 -0.95 0.88
N ASP A 322 7.77 -0.74 -0.43
CA ASP A 322 7.15 0.46 -0.97
C ASP A 322 5.62 0.35 -1.01
N THR A 323 4.98 1.51 -0.96
CA THR A 323 3.53 1.68 -1.11
C THR A 323 3.24 2.79 -2.14
N ALA A 324 2.05 2.73 -2.73
CA ALA A 324 1.53 3.81 -3.56
C ALA A 324 0.04 4.04 -3.33
N VAL A 325 -0.45 5.20 -3.76
CA VAL A 325 -1.89 5.48 -3.91
C VAL A 325 -2.15 5.94 -5.33
N PHE A 326 -2.90 5.17 -6.10
CA PHE A 326 -3.37 5.56 -7.42
C PHE A 326 -4.78 6.16 -7.28
N PRO A 327 -5.00 7.43 -7.67
CA PRO A 327 -6.31 8.07 -7.51
C PRO A 327 -7.44 7.32 -8.23
N ASP A 328 -8.65 7.45 -7.71
CA ASP A 328 -9.86 6.93 -8.33
C ASP A 328 -9.96 7.34 -9.80
N ASN A 329 -10.40 6.41 -10.65
CA ASN A 329 -10.49 6.58 -12.11
C ASN A 329 -9.18 7.01 -12.82
N SER A 330 -8.00 6.82 -12.20
CA SER A 330 -6.70 7.00 -12.89
C SER A 330 -6.31 5.76 -13.72
N GLY A 331 -5.93 5.99 -14.98
CA GLY A 331 -5.50 4.92 -15.88
C GLY A 331 -4.04 4.56 -15.62
N HIS A 332 -3.72 3.28 -15.46
CA HIS A 332 -2.37 2.85 -15.10
C HIS A 332 -2.06 1.40 -15.53
N TYR A 333 -0.81 0.98 -15.31
CA TYR A 333 -0.34 -0.40 -15.43
C TYR A 333 0.75 -0.66 -14.37
N ILE A 334 1.06 -1.94 -14.10
CA ILE A 334 2.20 -2.33 -13.25
C ILE A 334 2.98 -3.45 -13.96
N GLU A 335 4.23 -3.18 -14.34
CA GLU A 335 5.13 -4.09 -15.06
C GLU A 335 6.18 -4.66 -14.11
N ASN A 336 6.43 -5.98 -14.18
CA ASN A 336 7.55 -6.59 -13.46
C ASN A 336 8.85 -6.28 -14.19
N THR A 337 9.69 -5.43 -13.60
CA THR A 337 10.98 -5.01 -14.15
C THR A 337 12.14 -5.91 -13.72
N SER A 338 11.91 -6.89 -12.83
CA SER A 338 12.93 -7.84 -12.41
C SER A 338 13.27 -8.83 -13.53
N PRO A 339 14.55 -9.01 -13.88
CA PRO A 339 14.96 -9.98 -14.90
C PRO A 339 14.93 -11.43 -14.42
N THR A 340 14.76 -11.67 -13.11
CA THR A 340 14.95 -13.00 -12.49
C THR A 340 13.92 -13.37 -11.42
N GLN A 341 13.19 -12.42 -10.86
CA GLN A 341 12.23 -12.66 -9.78
C GLN A 341 10.80 -12.38 -10.22
N LYS A 342 9.85 -13.06 -9.58
CA LYS A 342 8.45 -12.64 -9.66
C LYS A 342 8.27 -11.31 -8.93
N LEU A 343 7.18 -10.65 -9.24
CA LEU A 343 6.67 -9.49 -8.52
C LEU A 343 5.43 -9.95 -7.74
N CYS A 344 5.40 -9.73 -6.43
CA CYS A 344 4.24 -9.96 -5.58
C CYS A 344 3.86 -8.67 -4.86
N TYR A 345 2.60 -8.25 -4.98
CA TYR A 345 2.10 -7.03 -4.35
C TYR A 345 0.60 -7.14 -4.05
N LEU A 346 0.11 -6.19 -3.28
CA LEU A 346 -1.30 -6.04 -2.93
C LEU A 346 -1.89 -4.85 -3.68
N GLU A 347 -3.06 -5.05 -4.27
CA GLU A 347 -3.97 -3.97 -4.68
C GLU A 347 -5.09 -3.91 -3.61
N ILE A 348 -5.33 -2.76 -2.98
CA ILE A 348 -6.36 -2.60 -1.93
C ILE A 348 -7.24 -1.41 -2.28
N PHE A 349 -8.55 -1.64 -2.33
CA PHE A 349 -9.53 -0.69 -2.86
C PHE A 349 -10.43 -0.18 -1.76
N LYS A 350 -10.74 1.13 -1.78
CA LYS A 350 -11.75 1.70 -0.88
C LYS A 350 -13.19 1.39 -1.35
N SER A 351 -13.50 0.09 -1.43
CA SER A 351 -14.71 -0.52 -2.01
C SER A 351 -15.03 -1.82 -1.26
N ASP A 352 -16.25 -2.34 -1.37
CA ASP A 352 -16.61 -3.68 -0.88
C ASP A 352 -16.47 -4.79 -1.94
N VAL A 353 -16.18 -4.42 -3.20
CA VAL A 353 -15.96 -5.31 -4.34
C VAL A 353 -14.74 -4.85 -5.17
N VAL A 354 -13.98 -5.79 -5.72
CA VAL A 354 -12.93 -5.49 -6.69
C VAL A 354 -13.54 -5.32 -8.08
N GLU A 355 -13.39 -4.14 -8.67
CA GLU A 355 -13.84 -3.83 -10.03
C GLU A 355 -12.75 -3.09 -10.81
N ASP A 356 -12.52 -3.50 -12.06
CA ASP A 356 -11.63 -2.79 -12.99
C ASP A 356 -12.17 -2.79 -14.43
N ILE A 357 -11.76 -1.79 -15.21
CA ILE A 357 -12.01 -1.73 -16.65
C ILE A 357 -10.68 -1.86 -17.39
N SER A 358 -10.52 -2.93 -18.17
CA SER A 358 -9.37 -3.09 -19.08
C SER A 358 -9.53 -2.19 -20.29
N LEU A 359 -8.47 -1.43 -20.60
CA LEU A 359 -8.41 -0.60 -21.80
C LEU A 359 -8.52 -1.44 -23.08
N ALA A 360 -7.85 -2.60 -23.12
CA ALA A 360 -7.89 -3.51 -24.26
C ALA A 360 -9.32 -4.06 -24.49
N GLN A 361 -9.99 -4.51 -23.42
CA GLN A 361 -11.37 -5.00 -23.49
C GLN A 361 -12.35 -3.90 -23.91
N TRP A 362 -12.22 -2.69 -23.34
CA TRP A 362 -13.08 -1.55 -23.69
C TRP A 362 -12.98 -1.20 -25.18
N MET A 363 -11.76 -1.12 -25.73
CA MET A 363 -11.53 -0.90 -27.16
C MET A 363 -12.09 -2.05 -28.02
N ALA A 364 -11.88 -3.31 -27.62
CA ALA A 364 -12.34 -4.50 -28.35
C ALA A 364 -13.87 -4.67 -28.39
N LEU A 365 -14.59 -4.04 -27.44
CA LEU A 365 -16.05 -4.05 -27.34
C LEU A 365 -16.72 -2.75 -27.81
N THR A 366 -15.94 -1.75 -28.22
CA THR A 366 -16.41 -0.53 -28.90
C THR A 366 -16.47 -0.77 -30.41
N GLN A 367 -17.29 -0.01 -31.15
CA GLN A 367 -17.36 -0.14 -32.62
C GLN A 367 -15.95 0.05 -33.24
N PRO A 368 -15.44 -0.93 -34.03
CA PRO A 368 -14.06 -0.90 -34.49
C PRO A 368 -13.69 0.35 -35.30
N ASP A 369 -14.61 0.88 -36.11
CA ASP A 369 -14.37 2.07 -36.93
C ASP A 369 -14.12 3.33 -36.08
N ILE A 370 -14.83 3.47 -34.95
CA ILE A 370 -14.69 4.61 -34.03
C ILE A 370 -13.32 4.58 -33.36
N VAL A 371 -12.90 3.41 -32.87
CA VAL A 371 -11.58 3.23 -32.23
C VAL A 371 -10.45 3.42 -33.24
N ALA A 372 -10.59 2.85 -34.44
CA ALA A 372 -9.62 2.98 -35.53
C ALA A 372 -9.44 4.44 -35.96
N GLN A 373 -10.55 5.18 -36.11
CA GLN A 373 -10.52 6.61 -36.44
C GLN A 373 -9.89 7.45 -35.32
N LEU A 374 -10.24 7.18 -34.05
CA LEU A 374 -9.72 7.94 -32.90
C LEU A 374 -8.22 7.74 -32.68
N LEU A 375 -7.74 6.49 -32.79
CA LEU A 375 -6.34 6.14 -32.55
C LEU A 375 -5.47 6.22 -33.82
N ASN A 376 -6.06 6.49 -34.98
CA ASN A 376 -5.40 6.49 -36.29
C ASN A 376 -4.68 5.16 -36.59
N ILE A 377 -5.38 4.05 -36.40
CA ILE A 377 -4.90 2.67 -36.68
C ILE A 377 -5.87 1.94 -37.62
N SER A 378 -5.49 0.76 -38.12
CA SER A 378 -6.39 -0.02 -38.97
C SER A 378 -7.55 -0.64 -38.18
N VAL A 379 -8.71 -0.74 -38.82
CA VAL A 379 -9.88 -1.44 -38.28
C VAL A 379 -9.55 -2.90 -37.94
N ASP A 380 -8.66 -3.54 -38.70
CA ASP A 380 -8.25 -4.92 -38.44
C ASP A 380 -7.32 -5.05 -37.22
N ALA A 381 -6.52 -4.04 -36.90
CA ALA A 381 -5.78 -3.98 -35.63
C ALA A 381 -6.74 -3.90 -34.43
N VAL A 382 -7.83 -3.13 -34.54
CA VAL A 382 -8.88 -3.09 -33.49
C VAL A 382 -9.60 -4.44 -33.37
N LYS A 383 -9.96 -5.09 -34.49
CA LYS A 383 -10.58 -6.42 -34.47
C LYS A 383 -9.68 -7.52 -33.90
N ALA A 384 -8.36 -7.33 -33.90
CA ALA A 384 -7.40 -8.27 -33.31
C ALA A 384 -7.28 -8.15 -31.78
N LEU A 385 -7.82 -7.09 -31.17
CA LEU A 385 -7.83 -6.90 -29.72
C LEU A 385 -8.65 -7.99 -29.01
N LYS A 386 -8.24 -8.35 -27.79
CA LYS A 386 -8.92 -9.36 -26.98
C LYS A 386 -10.20 -8.78 -26.38
N LYS A 387 -11.33 -9.45 -26.62
CA LYS A 387 -12.64 -9.12 -26.02
C LYS A 387 -12.79 -9.59 -24.57
N GLU A 388 -11.99 -10.59 -24.19
CA GLU A 388 -11.88 -11.08 -22.82
C GLU A 388 -10.77 -10.30 -22.10
N LYS A 389 -11.05 -9.85 -20.89
CA LYS A 389 -10.06 -9.21 -19.99
C LYS A 389 -8.90 -10.16 -19.76
N GLN A 390 -7.66 -9.67 -19.87
CA GLN A 390 -6.46 -10.50 -19.76
C GLN A 390 -5.83 -10.45 -18.37
N VAL A 391 -6.12 -9.40 -17.60
CA VAL A 391 -5.68 -9.06 -16.23
C VAL A 391 -4.16 -8.90 -16.11
N ILE A 392 -3.41 -9.98 -16.30
CA ILE A 392 -1.95 -9.99 -16.29
C ILE A 392 -1.47 -10.61 -17.60
N VAL A 393 -0.88 -9.77 -18.45
CA VAL A 393 -0.34 -10.13 -19.77
C VAL A 393 1.15 -10.42 -19.68
N LYS A 394 1.67 -11.15 -20.67
CA LYS A 394 3.12 -11.34 -20.87
C LYS A 394 3.40 -11.40 -22.35
N ASN A 395 4.55 -10.85 -22.76
CA ASN A 395 4.96 -10.90 -24.16
C ASN A 395 5.15 -12.37 -24.59
N THR A 396 4.35 -12.80 -25.56
CA THR A 396 4.61 -14.02 -26.33
C THR A 396 5.70 -13.69 -27.34
N ASN A 397 6.93 -14.15 -27.07
CA ASN A 397 8.00 -14.22 -28.07
C ASN A 397 7.65 -15.21 -29.18
#